data_AF-A0A974CR55-F1
#
_entry.id   AF-A0A974CR55-F1
#
_cell.length_a   1.000
_cell.length_b   1.000
_cell.length_c   1.000
_cell.angle_alpha   90.00
_cell.angle_beta   90.00
_cell.angle_gamma   90.00
#
_symmetry.space_group_name_H-M   'P 1'
#
loop_
_entity.id
_entity.type
_entity.pdbx_description
1 polymer ?
#
loop_
_entity_poly.entity_id
_entity_poly.type
_entity_poly.pdbx_seq_one_letter_code
_entity_poly.pdbx_strand_id
1 'polypeptide(L)'
;MECDIMENDILEALEDLGYKGAIIDDEALNQAACKGAISPEYTKLCAWLVSELKRFCKLEENVEATNSPNESEGFQLEMSGLLTEMNCPYVCLTSGDVTKRLLEKKNCLLLLTYLLSELEAVRMLAVNIPGKEAQDGEGSEVFKELKCVCMTLGMSKPPLNITMFQFFSGIEKKLKETLSKVPPNYVGKPLLSKTLGPSHW
;
A
#
# COMPACT_ATOMS: atom_id res chain seq x y z
N MET A 1 -7.51 -22.08 15.28
CA MET A 1 -6.06 -22.09 15.60
C MET A 1 -5.21 -21.86 14.36
N GLU A 2 -5.24 -22.73 13.33
CA GLU A 2 -4.46 -22.49 12.09
C GLU A 2 -4.98 -21.28 11.28
N CYS A 3 -6.31 -21.12 11.15
CA CYS A 3 -6.89 -19.92 10.52
C CYS A 3 -6.65 -18.66 11.34
N ASP A 4 -6.76 -18.73 12.67
CA ASP A 4 -6.60 -17.56 13.55
C ASP A 4 -5.18 -16.98 13.45
N ILE A 5 -4.15 -17.81 13.27
CA ILE A 5 -2.76 -17.34 13.02
C ILE A 5 -2.70 -16.64 11.67
N MET A 6 -3.26 -17.26 10.63
CA MET A 6 -3.29 -16.71 9.27
C MET A 6 -4.04 -15.38 9.18
N GLU A 7 -5.12 -15.20 9.93
CA GLU A 7 -5.89 -13.95 9.97
C GLU A 7 -5.10 -12.79 10.58
N ASN A 8 -4.36 -13.04 11.67
CA ASN A 8 -3.49 -12.04 12.28
C ASN A 8 -2.36 -11.63 11.32
N ASP A 9 -1.68 -12.60 10.72
CA ASP A 9 -0.59 -12.34 9.76
C ASP A 9 -1.09 -11.53 8.55
N ILE A 10 -2.31 -11.81 8.07
CA ILE A 10 -2.94 -11.05 6.97
C ILE A 10 -3.16 -9.59 7.37
N LEU A 11 -3.72 -9.33 8.56
CA LEU A 11 -4.01 -7.96 9.00
C LEU A 11 -2.73 -7.14 9.21
N GLU A 12 -1.70 -7.74 9.81
CA GLU A 12 -0.38 -7.12 9.97
C GLU A 12 0.23 -6.77 8.60
N ALA A 13 0.23 -7.72 7.65
CA ALA A 13 0.73 -7.48 6.30
C ALA A 13 -0.06 -6.38 5.57
N LEU A 14 -1.39 -6.31 5.75
CA LEU A 14 -2.21 -5.25 5.16
C LEU A 14 -1.86 -3.87 5.72
N GLU A 15 -1.61 -3.77 7.02
CA GLU A 15 -1.14 -2.54 7.67
C GLU A 15 0.21 -2.11 7.11
N ASP A 16 1.19 -3.02 7.08
CA ASP A 16 2.55 -2.77 6.59
C ASP A 16 2.58 -2.36 5.11
N LEU A 17 1.70 -2.96 4.30
CA LEU A 17 1.59 -2.64 2.88
C LEU A 17 0.82 -1.33 2.61
N GLY A 18 0.21 -0.74 3.64
CA GLY A 18 -0.51 0.53 3.59
C GLY A 18 -1.91 0.42 2.99
N TYR A 19 -2.58 -0.72 3.18
CA TYR A 19 -3.96 -0.91 2.73
C TYR A 19 -4.92 0.05 3.43
N LYS A 20 -5.83 0.68 2.66
CA LYS A 20 -6.80 1.67 3.15
C LYS A 20 -8.26 1.32 2.84
N GLY A 21 -8.52 0.04 2.55
CA GLY A 21 -9.87 -0.42 2.23
C GLY A 21 -10.69 -0.81 3.47
N ALA A 22 -11.72 -1.63 3.27
CA ALA A 22 -12.71 -1.92 4.30
C ALA A 22 -12.30 -3.03 5.28
N ILE A 23 -11.33 -3.87 4.91
CA ILE A 23 -10.88 -5.01 5.72
C ILE A 23 -9.69 -4.54 6.57
N ILE A 24 -9.96 -4.13 7.81
CA ILE A 24 -8.97 -3.56 8.75
C ILE A 24 -8.96 -4.23 10.13
N ASP A 25 -9.90 -5.14 10.39
CA ASP A 25 -10.02 -5.86 11.66
C ASP A 25 -10.45 -7.32 11.42
N ASP A 26 -10.33 -8.15 12.47
CA ASP A 26 -10.63 -9.58 12.43
C ASP A 26 -12.05 -9.88 11.94
N GLU A 27 -13.04 -9.09 12.37
CA GLU A 27 -14.44 -9.32 12.04
C GLU A 27 -14.70 -9.06 10.55
N ALA A 28 -14.18 -7.94 10.03
CA ALA A 28 -14.27 -7.60 8.62
C ALA A 28 -13.59 -8.65 7.73
N LEU A 29 -12.39 -9.10 8.12
CA LEU A 29 -11.66 -10.15 7.39
C LEU A 29 -12.43 -11.47 7.42
N ASN A 30 -12.92 -11.89 8.59
CA ASN A 30 -13.64 -13.12 8.76
C ASN A 30 -14.93 -13.15 7.91
N GLN A 31 -15.72 -12.08 7.96
CA GLN A 31 -16.95 -11.96 7.18
C GLN A 31 -16.68 -12.00 5.67
N ALA A 32 -15.64 -11.28 5.22
CA ALA A 32 -15.27 -11.24 3.81
C ALA A 32 -14.77 -12.62 3.34
N ALA A 33 -13.83 -13.23 4.07
CA ALA A 33 -13.25 -14.53 3.73
C ALA A 33 -14.27 -15.68 3.81
N CYS A 34 -15.24 -15.64 4.72
CA CYS A 34 -16.32 -16.64 4.78
C CYS A 34 -17.20 -16.63 3.53
N LYS A 35 -17.40 -15.46 2.93
CA LYS A 35 -18.19 -15.28 1.70
C LYS A 35 -17.35 -15.41 0.43
N GLY A 36 -16.03 -15.25 0.53
CA GLY A 36 -15.08 -15.44 -0.57
C GLY A 36 -15.44 -14.64 -1.81
N ALA A 37 -15.47 -15.31 -2.97
CA ALA A 37 -15.77 -14.67 -4.26
C ALA A 37 -17.15 -14.00 -4.36
N ILE A 38 -18.08 -14.28 -3.44
CA ILE A 38 -19.40 -13.67 -3.38
C ILE A 38 -19.35 -12.30 -2.67
N SER A 39 -18.30 -12.02 -1.89
CA SER A 39 -18.13 -10.77 -1.15
C SER A 39 -17.47 -9.68 -1.99
N PRO A 40 -18.16 -8.55 -2.24
CA PRO A 40 -17.54 -7.38 -2.87
C PRO A 40 -16.31 -6.90 -2.10
N GLU A 41 -16.34 -6.92 -0.77
CA GLU A 41 -15.21 -6.49 0.06
C GLU A 41 -13.99 -7.40 -0.12
N TYR A 42 -14.21 -8.72 -0.20
CA TYR A 42 -13.14 -9.70 -0.45
C TYR A 42 -12.54 -9.50 -1.84
N THR A 43 -13.38 -9.41 -2.88
CA THR A 43 -12.91 -9.25 -4.26
C THR A 43 -12.21 -7.90 -4.48
N LYS A 44 -12.64 -6.82 -3.79
CA LYS A 44 -11.94 -5.53 -3.77
C LYS A 44 -10.54 -5.62 -3.19
N LEU A 45 -10.37 -6.38 -2.11
CA LEU A 45 -9.04 -6.60 -1.54
C LEU A 45 -8.14 -7.37 -2.53
N CYS A 46 -8.65 -8.46 -3.13
CA CYS A 46 -7.92 -9.18 -4.16
C CYS A 46 -7.53 -8.27 -5.34
N ALA A 47 -8.47 -7.51 -5.89
CA ALA A 47 -8.21 -6.58 -6.99
C ALA A 47 -7.14 -5.53 -6.63
N TRP A 48 -7.17 -5.01 -5.40
CA TRP A 48 -6.13 -4.09 -4.90
C TRP A 48 -4.75 -4.77 -4.85
N LEU A 49 -4.64 -5.97 -4.27
CA LEU A 49 -3.38 -6.72 -4.23
C LEU A 49 -2.81 -6.99 -5.63
N VAL A 50 -3.67 -7.38 -6.56
CA VAL A 50 -3.29 -7.60 -7.96
C VAL A 50 -2.82 -6.31 -8.61
N SER A 51 -3.54 -5.20 -8.40
CA SER A 51 -3.14 -3.89 -8.93
C SER A 51 -1.76 -3.46 -8.42
N GLU A 52 -1.45 -3.75 -7.15
CA GLU A 52 -0.15 -3.46 -6.55
C GLU A 52 0.95 -4.37 -7.12
N LEU A 53 0.69 -5.67 -7.29
CA LEU A 53 1.60 -6.62 -7.93
C LEU A 53 1.96 -6.20 -9.36
N LYS A 54 0.98 -5.73 -10.15
CA LYS A 54 1.18 -5.27 -11.54
C LYS A 54 2.14 -4.10 -11.68
N ARG A 55 2.39 -3.35 -10.62
CA ARG A 55 3.35 -2.24 -10.61
C ARG A 55 4.79 -2.72 -10.64
N PHE A 56 5.04 -3.95 -10.20
CA PHE A 56 6.36 -4.54 -10.10
C PHE A 56 6.55 -5.70 -11.09
N CYS A 57 5.50 -6.48 -11.31
CA CYS A 57 5.43 -7.64 -12.19
C CYS A 57 4.75 -7.27 -13.52
N LYS A 58 5.24 -7.81 -14.63
CA LYS A 58 4.63 -7.61 -15.95
C LYS A 58 3.46 -8.58 -16.16
N LEU A 59 2.43 -8.48 -15.32
CA LEU A 59 1.28 -9.39 -15.38
C LEU A 59 0.31 -8.92 -16.47
N GLU A 60 -0.11 -9.84 -17.32
CA GLU A 60 -1.11 -9.63 -18.37
C GLU A 60 -2.52 -9.67 -17.78
N GLU A 61 -2.79 -10.62 -16.89
CA GLU A 61 -4.11 -10.83 -16.31
C GLU A 61 -4.55 -9.67 -15.42
N ASN A 62 -5.85 -9.35 -15.47
CA ASN A 62 -6.48 -8.36 -14.60
C ASN A 62 -7.52 -9.06 -13.74
N VAL A 63 -7.68 -8.60 -12.52
CA VAL A 63 -8.73 -9.07 -11.61
C VAL A 63 -9.52 -7.84 -11.18
N GLU A 64 -10.79 -7.79 -11.59
CA GLU A 64 -11.68 -6.69 -11.26
C GLU A 64 -12.49 -6.99 -10.00
N ALA A 65 -12.77 -5.96 -9.22
CA ALA A 65 -13.62 -6.08 -8.06
C ALA A 65 -15.08 -6.30 -8.47
N THR A 66 -15.79 -7.18 -7.76
CA THR A 66 -17.23 -7.36 -7.97
C THR A 66 -18.03 -6.27 -7.26
N ASN A 67 -19.16 -5.90 -7.86
CA ASN A 67 -20.19 -5.04 -7.26
C ASN A 67 -21.37 -5.84 -6.73
N SER A 68 -21.53 -7.09 -7.16
CA SER A 68 -22.59 -7.98 -6.72
C SER A 68 -22.19 -9.46 -6.77
N PRO A 69 -22.86 -10.35 -6.01
CA PRO A 69 -22.65 -11.80 -6.06
C PRO A 69 -22.70 -12.43 -7.45
N ASN A 70 -23.46 -11.85 -8.39
CA ASN A 70 -23.65 -12.44 -9.73
C ASN A 70 -22.38 -12.37 -10.60
N GLU A 71 -21.40 -11.55 -10.21
CA GLU A 71 -20.13 -11.38 -10.92
C GLU A 71 -19.04 -12.34 -10.40
N SER A 72 -19.35 -13.16 -9.38
CA SER A 72 -18.37 -14.01 -8.70
C SER A 72 -17.72 -15.06 -9.61
N GLU A 73 -18.44 -15.56 -10.62
CA GLU A 73 -17.89 -16.52 -11.57
C GLU A 73 -16.83 -15.87 -12.48
N GLY A 74 -17.08 -14.65 -12.96
CA GLY A 74 -16.13 -13.88 -13.75
C GLY A 74 -14.86 -13.59 -12.97
N PHE A 75 -15.01 -13.09 -11.73
CA PHE A 75 -13.88 -12.87 -10.82
C PHE A 75 -13.04 -14.14 -10.60
N GLN A 76 -13.67 -15.29 -10.40
CA GLN A 76 -12.94 -16.55 -10.19
C GLN A 76 -12.18 -17.01 -11.44
N LEU A 77 -12.71 -16.74 -12.64
CA LEU A 77 -12.00 -17.03 -13.90
C LEU A 77 -10.78 -16.14 -14.07
N GLU A 78 -10.93 -14.83 -13.86
CA GLU A 78 -9.85 -13.84 -13.87
C GLU A 78 -8.75 -14.22 -12.86
N MET A 79 -9.14 -14.51 -11.62
CA MET A 79 -8.22 -14.95 -10.58
C MET A 79 -7.51 -16.26 -10.96
N SER A 80 -8.20 -17.20 -11.60
CA SER A 80 -7.55 -18.44 -12.05
C SER A 80 -6.54 -18.21 -13.17
N GLY A 81 -6.79 -17.24 -14.06
CA GLY A 81 -5.82 -16.81 -15.08
C GLY A 81 -4.56 -16.26 -14.41
N LEU A 82 -4.74 -15.29 -13.51
CA LEU A 82 -3.64 -14.69 -12.74
C LEU A 82 -2.82 -15.73 -11.98
N LEU A 83 -3.46 -16.63 -11.24
CA LEU A 83 -2.77 -17.67 -10.46
C LEU A 83 -1.97 -18.63 -11.36
N THR A 84 -2.44 -18.85 -12.59
CA THR A 84 -1.69 -19.63 -13.59
C THR A 84 -0.47 -18.85 -14.09
N GLU A 85 -0.64 -17.56 -14.39
CA GLU A 85 0.43 -16.66 -14.82
C GLU A 85 1.54 -16.52 -13.75
N MET A 86 1.16 -16.44 -12.47
CA MET A 86 2.10 -16.35 -11.35
C MET A 86 2.65 -17.71 -10.89
N ASN A 87 2.36 -18.80 -11.62
CA ASN A 87 2.78 -20.15 -11.28
C ASN A 87 2.43 -20.55 -9.84
N CYS A 88 1.23 -20.21 -9.37
CA CYS A 88 0.79 -20.44 -7.98
C CYS A 88 0.96 -21.92 -7.59
N PRO A 89 1.69 -22.23 -6.51
CA PRO A 89 2.02 -23.61 -6.14
C PRO A 89 0.86 -24.34 -5.45
N TYR A 90 -0.18 -23.62 -5.04
CA TYR A 90 -1.29 -24.18 -4.27
C TYR A 90 -2.34 -24.82 -5.17
N VAL A 91 -2.29 -26.16 -5.27
CA VAL A 91 -3.18 -26.96 -6.12
C VAL A 91 -4.66 -26.73 -5.81
N CYS A 92 -5.03 -26.48 -4.56
CA CYS A 92 -6.42 -26.17 -4.17
C CYS A 92 -6.94 -24.84 -4.77
N LEU A 93 -6.05 -23.94 -5.19
CA LEU A 93 -6.40 -22.68 -5.84
C LEU A 93 -6.36 -22.79 -7.38
N THR A 94 -5.58 -23.71 -7.94
CA THR A 94 -5.33 -23.82 -9.38
C THR A 94 -6.02 -25.00 -10.08
N SER A 95 -6.51 -25.99 -9.32
CA SER A 95 -7.10 -27.23 -9.86
C SER A 95 -8.55 -27.45 -9.42
N GLY A 96 -9.26 -28.32 -10.14
CA GLY A 96 -10.69 -28.59 -9.88
C GLY A 96 -11.62 -27.55 -10.50
N ASP A 97 -12.87 -27.50 -10.04
CA ASP A 97 -13.90 -26.58 -10.55
C ASP A 97 -13.59 -25.14 -10.12
N VAL A 98 -13.27 -24.28 -11.09
CA VAL A 98 -12.84 -22.89 -10.88
C VAL A 98 -13.84 -22.08 -10.08
N THR A 99 -15.14 -22.33 -10.25
CA THR A 99 -16.22 -21.55 -9.61
C THR A 99 -16.43 -21.89 -8.13
N LYS A 100 -15.75 -22.94 -7.64
CA LYS A 100 -15.91 -23.44 -6.27
C LYS A 100 -14.68 -23.23 -5.39
N ARG A 101 -13.53 -22.87 -5.96
CA ARG A 101 -12.25 -22.82 -5.23
C ARG A 101 -12.26 -21.76 -4.13
N LEU A 102 -12.92 -20.63 -4.38
CA LEU A 102 -12.99 -19.48 -3.47
C LEU A 102 -14.35 -19.39 -2.74
N LEU A 103 -14.99 -20.53 -2.48
CA LEU A 103 -16.17 -20.63 -1.63
C LEU A 103 -15.84 -21.12 -0.21
N GLU A 104 -14.66 -21.71 -0.02
CA GLU A 104 -14.17 -22.14 1.29
C GLU A 104 -13.30 -21.07 1.92
N LYS A 105 -13.62 -20.70 3.18
CA LYS A 105 -12.86 -19.70 3.95
C LYS A 105 -11.35 -20.00 3.95
N LYS A 106 -10.97 -21.27 4.12
CA LYS A 106 -9.56 -21.68 4.15
C LYS A 106 -8.83 -21.34 2.86
N ASN A 107 -9.44 -21.60 1.70
CA ASN A 107 -8.85 -21.26 0.40
C ASN A 107 -8.82 -19.75 0.18
N CYS A 108 -9.83 -19.03 0.69
CA CYS A 108 -9.87 -17.58 0.61
C CYS A 108 -8.73 -16.92 1.41
N LEU A 109 -8.47 -17.39 2.63
CA LEU A 109 -7.35 -16.92 3.45
C LEU A 109 -6.00 -17.33 2.85
N LEU A 110 -5.89 -18.56 2.30
CA LEU A 110 -4.69 -19.01 1.61
C LEU A 110 -4.37 -18.15 0.39
N LEU A 111 -5.38 -17.78 -0.40
CA LEU A 111 -5.21 -16.88 -1.53
C LEU A 111 -4.69 -15.51 -1.07
N LEU A 112 -5.28 -14.91 -0.03
CA LEU A 112 -4.82 -13.63 0.50
C LEU A 112 -3.38 -13.71 0.99
N THR A 113 -3.06 -14.74 1.78
CA THR A 113 -1.70 -15.00 2.29
C THR A 113 -0.70 -15.08 1.14
N TYR A 114 -1.03 -15.85 0.09
CA TYR A 114 -0.19 -15.97 -1.09
C TYR A 114 0.02 -14.62 -1.77
N LEU A 115 -1.04 -13.90 -2.12
CA LEU A 115 -0.95 -12.60 -2.81
C LEU A 115 -0.16 -11.55 -2.00
N LEU A 116 -0.38 -11.50 -0.68
CA LEU A 116 0.37 -10.63 0.24
C LEU A 116 1.86 -10.98 0.24
N SER A 117 2.19 -12.26 0.44
CA SER A 117 3.59 -12.70 0.47
C SER A 117 4.33 -12.45 -0.85
N GLU A 118 3.67 -12.62 -2.00
CA GLU A 118 4.25 -12.27 -3.30
C GLU A 118 4.47 -10.75 -3.45
N LEU A 119 3.53 -9.93 -2.95
CA LEU A 119 3.65 -8.47 -3.00
C LEU A 119 4.78 -7.95 -2.09
N GLU A 120 4.88 -8.49 -0.88
CA GLU A 120 5.98 -8.21 0.03
C GLU A 120 7.32 -8.62 -0.58
N ALA A 121 7.41 -9.85 -1.11
CA ALA A 121 8.62 -10.35 -1.75
C ALA A 121 9.04 -9.46 -2.94
N VAL A 122 8.12 -9.07 -3.82
CA VAL A 122 8.47 -8.23 -4.96
C VAL A 122 8.87 -6.81 -4.55
N ARG A 123 8.25 -6.25 -3.50
CA ARG A 123 8.66 -4.96 -2.93
C ARG A 123 10.05 -5.04 -2.31
N MET A 124 10.36 -6.10 -1.55
CA MET A 124 11.70 -6.34 -1.00
C MET A 124 12.77 -6.48 -2.10
N LEU A 125 12.45 -7.18 -3.19
CA LEU A 125 13.34 -7.29 -4.34
C LEU A 125 13.53 -5.93 -5.03
N ALA A 126 12.48 -5.11 -5.13
CA ALA A 126 12.55 -3.80 -5.76
C ALA A 126 13.48 -2.82 -5.02
N VAL A 127 13.54 -2.87 -3.69
CA VAL A 127 14.45 -2.04 -2.87
C VAL A 127 15.92 -2.26 -3.26
N ASN A 128 16.27 -3.46 -3.72
CA ASN A 128 17.64 -3.82 -4.08
C ASN A 128 18.00 -3.53 -5.54
N ILE A 129 17.08 -2.97 -6.35
CA ILE A 129 17.34 -2.64 -7.75
C ILE A 129 17.67 -1.13 -7.86
N PRO A 130 18.93 -0.74 -8.13
CA PRO A 130 19.29 0.65 -8.31
C PRO A 130 18.54 1.25 -9.53
N GLY A 131 17.80 2.33 -9.32
CA GLY A 131 17.12 3.08 -10.38
C GLY A 131 15.68 2.68 -10.71
N LYS A 132 15.10 1.70 -10.00
CA LYS A 132 13.64 1.50 -9.97
C LYS A 132 13.04 2.37 -8.86
N GLU A 133 13.10 3.70 -9.05
CA GLU A 133 12.20 4.57 -8.29
C GLU A 133 10.77 4.13 -8.63
N ALA A 134 9.94 3.95 -7.59
CA ALA A 134 8.55 3.54 -7.75
C ALA A 134 7.90 4.36 -8.87
N GLN A 135 7.25 3.69 -9.82
CA GLN A 135 6.42 4.33 -10.85
C GLN A 135 5.14 4.95 -10.26
N ASP A 136 5.21 5.52 -9.04
CA ASP A 136 4.24 6.50 -8.60
C ASP A 136 4.83 7.88 -8.83
N GLY A 137 4.23 8.62 -9.76
CA GLY A 137 4.47 10.06 -9.95
C GLY A 137 4.15 10.91 -8.71
N GLU A 138 3.87 10.29 -7.56
CA GLU A 138 3.57 10.92 -6.29
C GLU A 138 4.76 11.02 -5.33
N GLY A 139 5.86 10.29 -5.57
CA GLY A 139 7.03 10.27 -4.69
C GLY A 139 6.74 9.63 -3.32
N SER A 140 7.79 9.43 -2.50
CA SER A 140 7.64 8.91 -1.13
C SER A 140 6.77 9.82 -0.26
N GLU A 141 6.23 9.31 0.85
CA GLU A 141 5.48 10.13 1.82
C GLU A 141 6.32 11.35 2.29
N VAL A 142 7.61 11.12 2.52
CA VAL A 142 8.59 12.18 2.84
C VAL A 142 8.67 13.23 1.71
N PHE A 143 8.64 12.80 0.45
CA PHE A 143 8.63 13.71 -0.69
C PHE A 143 7.33 14.54 -0.74
N LYS A 144 6.17 13.91 -0.48
CA LYS A 144 4.87 14.61 -0.45
C LYS A 144 4.84 15.69 0.63
N GLU A 145 5.33 15.37 1.82
CA GLU A 145 5.43 16.34 2.94
C GLU A 145 6.38 17.49 2.61
N LEU A 146 7.58 17.20 2.10
CA LEU A 146 8.53 18.24 1.68
C LEU A 146 7.96 19.12 0.56
N LYS A 147 7.24 18.52 -0.39
CA LYS A 147 6.54 19.25 -1.46
C LYS A 147 5.46 20.17 -0.88
N CYS A 148 4.66 19.68 0.07
CA CYS A 148 3.63 20.46 0.76
C CYS A 148 4.23 21.67 1.48
N VAL A 149 5.35 21.49 2.21
CA VAL A 149 6.08 22.58 2.86
C VAL A 149 6.54 23.62 1.84
N CYS A 150 7.17 23.20 0.73
CA CYS A 150 7.63 24.13 -0.30
C CYS A 150 6.48 24.92 -0.93
N MET A 151 5.36 24.27 -1.22
CA MET A 151 4.16 24.92 -1.77
C MET A 151 3.56 25.93 -0.78
N THR A 152 3.44 25.54 0.49
CA THR A 152 2.90 26.40 1.56
C THR A 152 3.76 27.64 1.78
N LEU A 153 5.08 27.48 1.70
CA LEU A 153 6.03 28.59 1.79
C LEU A 153 6.14 29.41 0.49
N GLY A 154 5.42 29.05 -0.57
CA GLY A 154 5.45 29.73 -1.86
C GLY A 154 6.82 29.67 -2.54
N MET A 155 7.54 28.57 -2.37
CA MET A 155 8.83 28.34 -3.02
C MET A 155 8.64 27.88 -4.47
N SER A 156 9.54 28.32 -5.35
CA SER A 156 9.60 27.78 -6.71
C SER A 156 10.18 26.36 -6.72
N LYS A 157 9.95 25.63 -7.83
CA LYS A 157 10.53 24.30 -8.03
C LYS A 157 12.06 24.37 -7.86
N PRO A 158 12.68 23.48 -7.06
CA PRO A 158 14.12 23.48 -6.87
C PRO A 158 14.88 23.23 -8.18
N PRO A 159 16.09 23.80 -8.35
CA PRO A 159 16.98 23.45 -9.45
C PRO A 159 17.33 21.96 -9.44
N LEU A 160 17.54 21.38 -10.62
CA LEU A 160 17.87 19.94 -10.77
C LEU A 160 19.17 19.53 -10.05
N ASN A 161 20.10 20.45 -9.83
CA ASN A 161 21.40 20.22 -9.21
C ASN A 161 21.49 20.71 -7.75
N ILE A 162 20.36 20.96 -7.09
CA ILE A 162 20.36 21.42 -5.70
C ILE A 162 20.87 20.32 -4.77
N THR A 163 21.73 20.69 -3.82
CA THR A 163 22.15 19.78 -2.74
C THR A 163 21.11 19.77 -1.61
N MET A 164 21.06 18.70 -0.81
CA MET A 164 20.18 18.62 0.37
C MET A 164 20.40 19.79 1.34
N PHE A 165 21.66 20.16 1.57
CA PHE A 165 22.00 21.30 2.43
C PHE A 165 21.42 22.62 1.88
N GLN A 166 21.57 22.88 0.58
CA GLN A 166 21.00 24.08 -0.05
C GLN A 166 19.47 24.06 -0.04
N PHE A 167 18.86 22.90 -0.21
CA PHE A 167 17.41 22.73 -0.18
C PHE A 167 16.83 23.09 1.19
N PHE A 168 17.34 22.47 2.27
CA PHE A 168 16.87 22.78 3.63
C PHE A 168 17.23 24.20 4.08
N SER A 169 18.39 24.72 3.68
CA SER A 169 18.74 26.13 3.92
C SER A 169 17.75 27.08 3.24
N GLY A 170 17.26 26.72 2.05
CA GLY A 170 16.23 27.46 1.33
C GLY A 170 14.89 27.47 2.06
N ILE A 171 14.46 26.33 2.58
CA ILE A 171 13.25 26.20 3.41
C ILE A 171 13.38 27.07 4.67
N GLU A 172 14.49 26.95 5.41
CA GLU A 172 14.73 27.73 6.62
C GLU A 172 14.68 29.24 6.35
N LYS A 173 15.32 29.70 5.27
CA LYS A 173 15.30 31.09 4.85
C LYS A 173 13.86 31.56 4.57
N LYS A 174 13.10 30.79 3.77
CA LYS A 174 11.73 31.17 3.40
C LYS A 174 10.77 31.17 4.59
N LEU A 175 10.97 30.27 5.54
CA LEU A 175 10.25 30.23 6.80
C LEU A 175 10.51 31.51 7.61
N LYS A 176 11.78 31.91 7.79
CA LYS A 176 12.14 33.16 8.47
C LYS A 176 11.55 34.40 7.78
N GLU A 177 11.57 34.46 6.44
CA GLU A 177 10.94 35.54 5.67
C GLU A 177 9.42 35.59 5.81
N THR A 178 8.77 34.44 6.04
CA THR A 178 7.33 34.36 6.24
C THR A 178 6.97 34.79 7.67
N LEU A 179 7.75 34.34 8.65
CA LEU A 179 7.60 34.74 10.05
C LEU A 179 7.85 36.23 10.29
N SER A 180 8.70 36.88 9.50
CA SER A 180 8.93 38.32 9.61
C SER A 180 7.76 39.18 9.13
N LYS A 181 6.81 38.59 8.40
CA LYS A 181 5.61 39.29 7.89
C LYS A 181 4.41 39.23 8.83
N VAL A 182 4.50 38.41 9.89
CA VAL A 182 3.44 38.30 10.91
C VAL A 182 3.83 39.06 12.17
N PRO A 183 2.87 39.47 13.02
CA PRO A 183 3.17 40.16 14.26
C PRO A 183 4.10 39.37 15.19
N PRO A 184 4.86 40.04 16.06
CA PRO A 184 5.62 39.38 17.12
C PRO A 184 4.71 38.44 17.93
N ASN A 185 5.19 37.23 18.23
CA ASN A 185 4.45 36.16 18.93
C ASN A 185 3.28 35.53 18.17
N TYR A 186 3.16 35.69 16.85
CA TYR A 186 2.10 35.03 16.06
C TYR A 186 2.07 33.50 16.24
N VAL A 187 3.24 32.85 16.32
CA VAL A 187 3.38 31.40 16.53
C VAL A 187 3.37 31.02 18.02
N GLY A 188 3.37 32.01 18.93
CA GLY A 188 3.47 31.79 20.36
C GLY A 188 4.88 31.37 20.81
N LYS A 189 4.96 30.89 22.06
CA LYS A 189 6.21 30.38 22.64
C LYS A 189 6.39 28.90 22.27
N PRO A 190 7.63 28.47 21.98
CA PRO A 190 7.88 27.06 21.69
C PRO A 190 7.55 26.18 22.91
N LEU A 191 6.89 25.05 22.65
CA LEU A 191 6.62 24.03 23.68
C LEU A 191 7.90 23.31 24.12
N LEU A 192 8.88 23.22 23.22
CA LEU A 192 10.19 22.62 23.47
C LEU A 192 11.29 23.63 23.14
N SER A 193 12.08 24.00 24.14
CA SER A 193 13.22 24.93 24.02
C SER A 193 14.58 24.24 24.13
N LYS A 194 14.60 22.92 24.34
CA LYS A 194 15.82 22.11 24.41
C LYS A 194 16.20 21.62 23.02
N THR A 195 17.48 21.76 22.68
CA THR A 195 18.05 21.15 21.47
C THR A 195 18.00 19.63 21.59
N LEU A 196 17.44 18.98 20.57
CA LEU A 196 17.44 17.52 20.46
C LEU A 196 18.81 17.06 19.94
N GLY A 197 19.45 16.12 20.66
CA GLY A 197 20.72 15.51 20.29
C GLY A 197 20.50 14.13 19.65
N PRO A 198 21.57 13.45 19.24
CA PRO A 198 21.49 12.17 18.51
C PRO A 198 20.69 11.06 19.23
N SER A 199 20.57 11.13 20.56
CA SER A 199 19.79 10.19 21.36
C SER A 199 18.29 10.51 21.44
N HIS A 200 17.85 11.61 20.84
CA HIS A 200 16.46 12.06 20.83
C HIS A 200 15.81 12.00 19.44
N TRP A 201 16.54 11.49 18.45
CA TRP A 201 16.09 11.23 17.08
C TRP A 201 16.12 9.72 16.85
#